data_AF-A0A5K1CEJ9-F1
#
_entry.id   AF-A0A5K1CEJ9-F1
#
_cell.length_a   1.000
_cell.length_b   1.000
_cell.length_c   1.000
_cell.angle_alpha   90.00
_cell.angle_beta   90.00
_cell.angle_gamma   90.00
#
_symmetry.space_group_name_H-M   'P 1'
#
loop_
_entity.id
_entity.type
_entity.pdbx_description
1 polymer ?
#
loop_
_entity_poly.entity_id
_entity_poly.type
_entity_poly.pdbx_seq_one_letter_code
_entity_poly.pdbx_strand_id
1 'polypeptide(L)' 'LLFREWPNVLSLLGGLIVIKTLIITAIGPRVGLSLQESVRIGLLLSQGGEFGFVVFSLAN' A
#
# COMPACT_ATOMS: atom_id res chain seq x y z
N LEU A 1 27.50 0.13 -10.80
CA LEU A 1 27.03 1.25 -9.94
C LEU A 1 25.63 0.98 -9.41
N LEU A 2 24.60 0.78 -10.25
CA LEU A 2 23.23 0.47 -9.82
C LEU A 2 23.10 -0.76 -8.88
N PHE A 3 23.79 -1.87 -9.16
CA PHE A 3 23.70 -3.09 -8.35
C PHE A 3 24.08 -2.94 -6.87
N ARG A 4 24.92 -1.94 -6.52
CA ARG A 4 25.29 -1.70 -5.11
C ARG A 4 24.18 -1.04 -4.30
N GLU A 5 23.30 -0.29 -4.97
CA GLU A 5 22.21 0.44 -4.32
C GLU A 5 20.94 -0.41 -4.17
N TRP A 6 20.90 -1.62 -4.73
CA TRP A 6 19.75 -2.53 -4.63
C TRP A 6 19.26 -2.76 -3.19
N PRO A 7 20.13 -2.95 -2.18
CA PRO A 7 19.68 -3.05 -0.79
C PRO A 7 18.97 -1.78 -0.29
N ASN A 8 19.49 -0.60 -0.65
CA ASN A 8 18.89 0.68 -0.28
C ASN A 8 17.54 0.87 -0.97
N VAL A 9 17.46 0.57 -2.27
CA VAL A 9 16.22 0.64 -3.05
C VAL A 9 15.17 -0.32 -2.50
N LEU A 10 15.52 -1.57 -2.20
CA LEU A 10 14.59 -2.54 -1.62
C LEU A 10 14.14 -2.14 -0.21
N SER A 11 15.04 -1.59 0.61
CA SER A 11 14.71 -1.09 1.95
C SER A 11 13.74 0.08 1.89
N LEU A 12 13.99 1.05 1.01
CA LEU A 12 13.11 2.21 0.81
C LEU A 12 11.76 1.81 0.23
N LEU A 13 11.74 0.95 -0.79
CA LEU A 13 10.52 0.42 -1.39
C LEU A 13 9.69 -0.37 -0.36
N GLY A 14 10.32 -1.32 0.34
CA GLY A 14 9.65 -2.14 1.35
C GLY A 14 9.13 -1.29 2.51
N GLY A 15 9.95 -0.36 3.01
CA GLY A 15 9.54 0.59 4.04
C GLY A 15 8.35 1.44 3.61
N LEU A 16 8.37 1.97 2.39
CA LEU A 16 7.27 2.79 1.85
C LEU A 16 5.95 2.00 1.77
N ILE A 17 6.00 0.76 1.28
CA ILE A 17 4.83 -0.11 1.16
C ILE A 17 4.27 -0.46 2.54
N VAL A 18 5.14 -0.83 3.49
CA VAL A 18 4.76 -1.19 4.86
C VAL A 18 4.10 0.00 5.56
N ILE A 19 4.70 1.19 5.49
CA ILE A 19 4.19 2.40 6.13
C ILE A 19 2.81 2.76 5.56
N LYS A 20 2.66 2.84 4.23
CA LYS A 20 1.37 3.11 3.59
C LYS A 20 0.30 2.10 3.99
N THR A 21 0.64 0.82 3.95
CA THR A 21 -0.29 -0.27 4.29
C THR A 21 -0.76 -0.13 5.74
N LEU A 22 0.14 0.14 6.69
CA LEU A 22 -0.20 0.34 8.10
C LEU A 22 -1.12 1.54 8.30
N ILE A 23 -0.82 2.68 7.65
CA ILE A 23 -1.66 3.88 7.74
C ILE A 23 -3.08 3.60 7.23
N ILE A 24 -3.21 3.00 6.05
CA ILE A 24 -4.52 2.71 5.44
C ILE A 24 -5.27 1.66 6.26
N THR A 25 -4.58 0.63 6.73
CA THR A 25 -5.17 -0.43 7.56
C THR A 25 -5.68 0.12 8.90
N ALA A 26 -4.96 1.07 9.51
CA ALA A 26 -5.36 1.68 10.77
C ALA A 26 -6.55 2.66 10.62
N ILE A 27 -6.69 3.30 9.44
CA ILE A 27 -7.78 4.24 9.16
C ILE A 27 -9.04 3.51 8.69
N GLY A 28 -8.91 2.38 7.97
CA GLY A 28 -10.04 1.65 7.39
C GLY A 28 -11.20 1.36 8.35
N PRO A 29 -10.95 0.87 9.58
CA PRO A 29 -12.01 0.66 10.56
C PRO A 29 -12.73 1.92 10.99
N ARG A 30 -12.06 3.08 10.94
CA ARG A 30 -12.67 4.39 11.28
C ARG A 30 -13.63 4.89 10.22
N VAL A 31 -13.58 4.34 9.01
CA VAL A 31 -14.47 4.68 7.90
C VAL A 31 -15.47 3.56 7.57
N GLY A 32 -15.59 2.55 8.45
CA GLY A 32 -16.59 1.49 8.34
C GLY A 32 -16.14 0.20 7.64
N LEU A 33 -14.84 0.05 7.33
CA LEU A 33 -14.30 -1.19 6.77
C LEU A 33 -14.00 -2.22 7.86
N SER A 34 -14.18 -3.51 7.58
CA SER A 34 -13.63 -4.56 8.43
C SER A 34 -12.10 -4.52 8.42
N LEU A 35 -11.46 -5.11 9.43
CA LEU A 35 -9.99 -5.22 9.49
C LEU A 35 -9.43 -5.94 8.25
N GLN A 36 -10.11 -7.00 7.78
CA GLN A 36 -9.69 -7.75 6.59
C GLN A 36 -9.77 -6.91 5.31
N GLU A 37 -10.85 -6.15 5.14
CA GLU A 37 -10.99 -5.21 4.02
C GLU A 37 -9.91 -4.12 4.10
N SER A 38 -9.68 -3.58 5.30
CA SER A 38 -8.67 -2.53 5.54
C SER A 38 -7.26 -2.99 5.17
N VAL A 39 -6.87 -4.22 5.54
CA VAL A 39 -5.58 -4.82 5.15
C VAL A 39 -5.50 -5.01 3.63
N ARG A 40 -6.57 -5.54 3.02
CA ARG A 40 -6.61 -5.79 1.57
C ARG A 40 -6.47 -4.49 0.78
N ILE A 41 -7.21 -3.46 1.17
CA ILE A 41 -7.17 -2.13 0.58
C ILE A 41 -5.81 -1.47 0.80
N GLY A 42 -5.25 -1.57 2.02
CA GLY A 42 -3.92 -1.05 2.34
C GLY A 42 -2.80 -1.65 1.48
N LEU A 43 -2.86 -2.95 1.20
CA LEU A 43 -1.90 -3.64 0.32
C LEU A 43 -2.10 -3.31 -1.16
N LEU A 44 -3.34 -3.10 -1.62
CA LEU A 44 -3.62 -2.75 -3.01
C LEU A 44 -3.22 -1.30 -3.32
N LEU A 45 -3.56 -0.36 -2.44
CA LEU A 45 -3.26 1.07 -2.60
C LEU A 45 -1.80 1.42 -2.30
N SER A 46 -1.06 0.60 -1.55
CA SER A 46 0.36 0.82 -1.33
C SER A 46 1.21 0.48 -2.56
N GLN A 47 0.75 -0.44 -3.40
CA GLN A 47 1.41 -0.85 -4.65
C GLN A 47 1.10 0.10 -5.82
N GLY A 48 -0.13 0.61 -5.88
CA GLY A 48 -0.55 1.54 -6.92
C GLY A 48 -0.34 2.99 -6.49
N GLY A 49 0.44 3.76 -7.24
CA GLY A 49 0.27 5.23 -7.27
C GLY A 49 -1.13 5.58 -7.80
N GLU A 50 -1.22 6.44 -8.82
CA GLU A 50 -2.52 6.78 -9.44
C GLU A 50 -3.31 5.54 -9.95
N PHE A 51 -2.61 4.44 -10.27
CA PHE A 51 -3.20 3.19 -10.76
C PHE A 51 -3.97 2.39 -9.69
N GLY A 52 -3.63 2.54 -8.40
CA GLY A 52 -4.35 1.87 -7.32
C GLY A 52 -5.79 2.37 -7.20
N PHE A 53 -5.99 3.68 -7.41
CA PHE A 53 -7.30 4.32 -7.46
C PHE A 53 -8.12 3.86 -8.68
N VAL A 54 -7.46 3.65 -9.84
CA VAL A 54 -8.12 3.12 -11.05
C VAL A 54 -8.67 1.71 -10.81
N VAL A 55 -7.87 0.79 -10.28
CA VAL A 55 -8.33 -0.59 -9.98
C VAL A 55 -9.43 -0.57 -8.92
N PHE A 56 -9.36 0.33 -7.93
CA PHE A 56 -10.42 0.49 -6.94
C PHE A 56 -11.74 0.94 -7.56
N SER A 57 -11.69 1.87 -8.53
CA SER A 57 -12.89 2.32 -9.25
C SER A 57 -13.53 1.24 -10.13
N LEU A 58 -12.74 0.27 -10.60
CA LEU A 58 -13.20 -0.89 -11.39
C LEU A 58 -13.76 -2.03 -10.53
N ALA A 59 -13.56 -2.00 -9.21
CA ALA A 59 -14.07 -3.03 -8.29
C ALA A 59 -15.50 -2.76 -7.80
N ASN A 60 -16.16 -1.72 -8.36
CA ASN A 60 -17.57 -1.36 -8.15
C ASN A 60 -18.44 -1.87 -9.31
#